data_AF-A0A946N9Z3-F1
#
_entry.id   AF-A0A946N9Z3-F1
#
_cell.length_a   1.000
_cell.length_b   1.000
_cell.length_c   1.000
_cell.angle_alpha   90.00
_cell.angle_beta   90.00
_cell.angle_gamma   90.00
#
_symmetry.space_group_name_H-M   'P 1'
#
loop_
_entity.id
_entity.type
_entity.pdbx_description
1 polymer ?
#
loop_
_entity_poly.entity_id
_entity_poly.type
_entity_poly.pdbx_seq_one_letter_code
_entity_poly.pdbx_strand_id
1 'polypeptide(L)'
;MEILILIGIGILLLLGIIGCFVPIIPGPPISYGGLLVFHFFSSYSIEENILWLMAFVVFTVTIFDIWVQIYGVKKFGGTKKAVNGSIIGLIIGIFFFPPFGIVIGPFLG
;
A
#
# COMPACT_ATOMS: atom_id res chain seq x y z
N MET A 1 -14.31 -23.52 7.30
CA MET A 1 -13.41 -23.24 6.16
C MET A 1 -13.55 -21.80 5.70
N GLU A 2 -14.77 -21.31 5.49
CA GLU A 2 -15.04 -19.92 5.07
C GLU A 2 -14.50 -18.85 6.04
N ILE A 3 -14.66 -19.04 7.35
CA ILE A 3 -14.13 -18.09 8.36
C ILE A 3 -12.60 -17.92 8.25
N LEU A 4 -11.87 -18.98 7.91
CA LEU A 4 -10.41 -18.95 7.82
C LEU A 4 -9.93 -18.16 6.58
N ILE A 5 -10.69 -18.27 5.49
CA ILE A 5 -10.46 -17.52 4.25
C ILE A 5 -10.79 -16.03 4.48
N LEU A 6 -11.89 -15.74 5.18
CA LEU A 6 -12.28 -14.37 5.52
C LEU A 6 -11.21 -13.67 6.38
N ILE A 7 -10.64 -14.40 7.35
CA ILE A 7 -9.51 -13.91 8.16
C ILE A 7 -8.29 -13.64 7.26
N GLY A 8 -7.97 -14.53 6.32
CA GLY A 8 -6.88 -14.34 5.38
C GLY A 8 -7.05 -13.10 4.50
N ILE A 9 -8.26 -12.86 3.99
CA ILE A 9 -8.60 -11.66 3.20
C ILE A 9 -8.48 -10.41 4.05
N GLY A 10 -9.00 -10.44 5.29
CA GLY A 10 -8.87 -9.33 6.24
C GLY A 10 -7.41 -8.96 6.50
N ILE A 11 -6.54 -9.95 6.71
CA ILE A 11 -5.10 -9.73 6.89
C ILE A 11 -4.48 -9.11 5.62
N LEU A 12 -4.83 -9.60 4.43
CA LEU A 12 -4.28 -9.07 3.18
C LEU A 12 -4.71 -7.63 2.91
N LEU A 13 -5.95 -7.28 3.24
CA LEU A 13 -6.44 -5.91 3.15
C LEU A 13 -5.77 -4.99 4.17
N LEU A 14 -5.60 -5.43 5.42
CA LEU A 14 -4.85 -4.69 6.44
C LEU A 14 -3.39 -4.48 6.03
N LEU A 15 -2.74 -5.50 5.48
CA LEU A 15 -1.39 -5.38 4.92
C LEU A 15 -1.35 -4.43 3.72
N GLY A 16 -2.37 -4.40 2.87
CA GLY A 16 -2.49 -3.43 1.79
C GLY A 16 -2.57 -1.99 2.31
N ILE A 17 -3.37 -1.75 3.36
CA ILE A 17 -3.49 -0.44 4.02
C ILE A 17 -2.15 -0.02 4.64
N ILE A 18 -1.49 -0.91 5.37
CA ILE A 18 -0.16 -0.65 5.96
C ILE A 18 0.86 -0.40 4.84
N GLY A 19 0.77 -1.16 3.74
CA GLY A 19 1.60 -1.00 2.55
C GLY A 19 1.47 0.38 1.91
N CYS A 20 0.30 1.02 1.96
CA CYS A 20 0.15 2.40 1.48
C CYS A 20 0.99 3.42 2.27
N PHE A 21 1.28 3.15 3.55
CA PHE A 21 2.13 4.04 4.37
C PHE A 21 3.61 3.71 4.23
N VAL A 22 3.95 2.42 4.08
CA VAL A 22 5.33 1.98 3.92
C VAL A 22 5.73 2.09 2.45
N PRO A 23 6.61 3.04 2.05
CA PRO A 23 6.90 3.31 0.64
C PRO A 23 7.56 2.14 -0.11
N ILE A 24 7.99 1.09 0.60
CA ILE A 24 8.56 -0.13 0.04
C ILE A 24 7.49 -1.03 -0.59
N ILE A 25 6.24 -0.95 -0.14
CA ILE A 25 5.22 -1.92 -0.47
C ILE A 25 4.14 -1.24 -1.31
N PRO A 26 3.93 -1.67 -2.58
CA PRO A 26 2.83 -1.13 -3.36
C PRO A 26 1.52 -1.66 -2.77
N GLY A 27 0.81 -0.80 -2.04
CA GLY A 27 -0.48 -1.10 -1.41
C GLY A 27 -1.57 -1.54 -2.41
N PRO A 28 -1.78 -0.84 -3.54
CA PRO A 28 -2.86 -1.17 -4.48
C PRO A 28 -2.78 -2.60 -5.06
N PRO A 29 -1.61 -3.13 -5.48
CA PRO A 29 -1.45 -4.52 -5.90
C PRO A 29 -1.77 -5.55 -4.80
N ILE A 30 -1.39 -5.27 -3.55
CA ILE A 30 -1.65 -6.18 -2.43
C ILE A 30 -3.14 -6.21 -2.10
N SER A 31 -3.79 -5.05 -2.08
CA SER A 31 -5.25 -4.96 -1.89
C SER A 31 -6.00 -5.65 -3.02
N TYR A 32 -5.53 -5.53 -4.27
CA TYR A 32 -6.12 -6.27 -5.41
C TYR A 32 -5.92 -7.78 -5.30
N GLY A 33 -4.76 -8.24 -4.82
CA GLY A 33 -4.55 -9.64 -4.47
C GLY A 33 -5.57 -10.14 -3.44
N GLY A 34 -5.94 -9.30 -2.48
CA GLY A 34 -6.98 -9.62 -1.48
C GLY A 34 -8.36 -9.75 -2.10
N LEU A 35 -8.66 -8.89 -3.08
CA LEU A 35 -9.89 -8.92 -3.85
C LEU A 35 -9.97 -10.16 -4.76
N LEU A 36 -8.87 -10.59 -5.36
CA LEU A 36 -8.82 -11.84 -6.12
C LEU A 36 -9.06 -13.06 -5.24
N VAL A 37 -8.42 -13.12 -4.05
CA VAL A 37 -8.67 -14.20 -3.08
C VAL A 37 -10.13 -14.16 -2.61
N PHE A 38 -10.72 -12.99 -2.39
CA PHE A 38 -12.14 -12.87 -2.09
C PHE A 38 -13.03 -13.42 -3.22
N HIS A 39 -12.72 -13.09 -4.48
CA HIS A 39 -13.48 -13.56 -5.63
C HIS A 39 -13.45 -15.09 -5.80
N PHE A 40 -12.28 -15.72 -5.63
CA PHE A 40 -12.14 -17.18 -5.82
C PHE A 40 -12.70 -18.02 -4.68
N PHE A 41 -12.80 -17.45 -3.46
CA PHE A 41 -13.12 -18.21 -2.25
C PHE A 41 -14.41 -17.78 -1.55
N SER A 42 -15.06 -16.70 -2.00
CA SER A 42 -16.38 -16.29 -1.51
C SER A 42 -17.48 -16.83 -2.41
N SER A 43 -18.65 -17.11 -1.86
CA SER A 43 -19.85 -17.48 -2.64
C SER A 43 -20.40 -16.32 -3.47
N TYR A 44 -19.84 -15.11 -3.30
CA TYR A 44 -20.22 -13.92 -4.05
C TYR A 44 -19.33 -13.74 -5.28
N SER A 45 -19.90 -13.93 -6.47
CA SER A 45 -19.21 -13.66 -7.73
C SER A 45 -19.14 -12.16 -7.99
N ILE A 46 -17.92 -11.65 -8.09
CA ILE A 46 -17.66 -10.32 -8.66
C ILE A 46 -17.75 -10.46 -10.19
N GLU A 47 -18.39 -9.52 -10.86
CA GLU A 47 -18.48 -9.51 -12.32
C GLU A 47 -17.08 -9.43 -12.95
N GLU A 48 -16.79 -10.27 -13.95
CA GLU A 48 -15.46 -10.34 -14.59
C GLU A 48 -15.02 -9.00 -15.19
N ASN A 49 -15.97 -8.20 -15.70
CA ASN A 49 -15.72 -6.85 -16.19
C ASN A 49 -15.17 -5.92 -15.09
N ILE A 50 -15.65 -6.06 -13.85
CA ILE A 50 -15.19 -5.25 -12.72
C ILE A 50 -13.78 -5.69 -12.29
N LEU A 51 -13.47 -6.98 -12.34
CA LEU A 51 -12.13 -7.48 -12.05
C LEU A 51 -11.10 -6.93 -13.04
N TRP A 52 -11.38 -6.98 -14.34
CA TRP A 52 -10.50 -6.43 -15.37
C TRP A 52 -10.34 -4.92 -15.27
N LEU A 53 -11.42 -4.19 -14.97
CA LEU A 53 -11.36 -2.76 -14.70
C LEU A 53 -10.47 -2.45 -13.50
N MET A 54 -10.65 -3.18 -12.39
CA MET A 54 -9.85 -3.01 -11.18
C MET A 54 -8.38 -3.36 -11.42
N ALA A 55 -8.08 -4.42 -12.19
CA ALA A 55 -6.71 -4.76 -12.59
C ALA A 55 -6.05 -3.62 -13.36
N PHE A 56 -6.77 -3.03 -14.33
CA PHE A 56 -6.28 -1.90 -15.11
C PHE A 56 -6.01 -0.68 -14.22
N VAL A 57 -6.96 -0.32 -13.35
CA VAL A 57 -6.82 0.80 -12.41
C VAL A 57 -5.61 0.59 -11.49
N VAL A 58 -5.48 -0.60 -10.89
CA VAL A 58 -4.37 -0.95 -10.00
C VAL A 58 -3.04 -0.84 -10.73
N PHE A 59 -2.95 -1.35 -11.95
CA PHE A 59 -1.75 -1.27 -12.78
C PHE A 59 -1.35 0.18 -13.08
N THR A 60 -2.31 1.00 -13.55
CA THR A 60 -2.07 2.41 -13.86
C THR A 60 -1.64 3.20 -12.62
N VAL A 61 -2.37 3.05 -11.51
CA VAL A 61 -2.07 3.75 -10.25
C VAL A 61 -0.69 3.34 -9.72
N THR A 62 -0.37 2.04 -9.72
CA THR A 62 0.93 1.55 -9.24
C THR A 62 2.09 2.13 -10.06
N ILE A 63 1.94 2.19 -11.39
CA ILE A 63 2.96 2.81 -12.26
C ILE A 63 3.10 4.29 -11.96
N PHE A 64 1.98 5.00 -11.84
CA PHE A 64 1.98 6.42 -11.54
C PHE A 64 2.64 6.72 -10.19
N ASP A 65 2.30 5.96 -9.15
CA ASP A 65 2.87 6.11 -7.81
C ASP A 65 4.38 5.88 -7.82
N ILE A 66 4.85 4.79 -8.44
CA ILE A 66 6.29 4.51 -8.53
C ILE A 66 7.00 5.62 -9.31
N TRP A 67 6.41 6.11 -10.40
CA TRP A 67 7.00 7.16 -11.21
C TRP A 67 7.10 8.49 -10.44
N VAL A 68 6.02 8.89 -9.76
CA VAL A 68 5.97 10.09 -8.92
C VAL A 68 6.96 9.99 -7.76
N GLN A 69 7.06 8.83 -7.11
CA GLN A 69 8.03 8.61 -6.02
C GLN A 69 9.48 8.73 -6.52
N ILE A 70 9.83 8.05 -7.62
CA ILE A 70 11.19 8.12 -8.19
C ILE A 70 11.53 9.54 -8.64
N TYR A 71 10.59 10.21 -9.30
CA TYR A 71 10.78 11.59 -9.74
C TYR A 71 10.93 12.55 -8.56
N GLY A 72 10.10 12.40 -7.51
CA GLY A 72 10.19 13.16 -6.28
C GLY A 72 11.55 13.00 -5.61
N VAL A 73 11.99 11.76 -5.39
CA VAL A 73 13.31 11.47 -4.78
C VAL A 73 14.45 12.08 -5.61
N LYS A 74 14.40 11.97 -6.94
CA LYS A 74 15.43 12.56 -7.83
C LYS A 74 15.43 14.08 -7.82
N LYS A 75 14.25 14.71 -7.82
CA LYS A 75 14.09 16.17 -7.85
C LYS A 75 14.49 16.82 -6.53
N PHE A 76 14.19 16.18 -5.40
CA PHE A 76 14.50 16.69 -4.07
C PHE A 76 15.82 16.16 -3.50
N GLY A 77 16.66 15.49 -4.30
CA GLY A 77 18.01 15.09 -3.92
C GLY A 77 18.09 13.97 -2.88
N GLY A 78 17.11 13.06 -2.87
CA GLY A 78 17.02 11.97 -1.90
C GLY A 78 18.18 10.99 -2.03
N THR A 79 19.06 10.99 -1.02
CA THR A 79 20.13 9.99 -0.87
C THR A 79 19.58 8.72 -0.23
N LYS A 80 20.29 7.58 -0.34
CA LYS A 80 19.91 6.32 0.34
C LYS A 80 19.72 6.50 1.86
N LYS A 81 20.45 7.44 2.47
CA LYS A 81 20.30 7.78 3.89
C LYS A 81 19.00 8.53 4.18
N ALA A 82 18.59 9.46 3.31
CA ALA A 82 17.33 10.17 3.44
C ALA A 82 16.13 9.22 3.31
N VAL A 83 16.20 8.23 2.41
CA VAL A 83 15.14 7.20 2.29
C VAL A 83 15.02 6.39 3.59
N ASN A 84 16.14 5.89 4.13
CA ASN A 84 16.12 5.11 5.37
C ASN A 84 15.70 5.96 6.59
N GLY A 85 16.15 7.23 6.66
CA GLY A 85 15.73 8.19 7.68
C GLY A 85 14.23 8.43 7.65
N SER A 86 13.66 8.63 6.45
CA SER A 86 12.22 8.83 6.27
C SER A 86 11.37 7.62 6.69
N ILE A 87 11.87 6.40 6.46
CA ILE A 87 11.18 5.15 6.86
C ILE A 87 11.19 5.02 8.38
N ILE A 88 12.33 5.27 9.03
CA ILE A 88 12.45 5.22 10.50
C ILE A 88 11.59 6.32 11.13
N GLY A 89 11.65 7.53 10.58
CA GLY A 89 10.84 8.67 10.99
C GLY A 89 9.34 8.40 10.84
N LEU A 90 8.92 7.73 9.76
CA LEU A 90 7.54 7.28 9.57
C LEU A 90 7.10 6.30 10.65
N ILE A 91 7.90 5.24 10.92
CA ILE A 91 7.56 4.21 11.92
C ILE A 91 7.44 4.83 13.31
N ILE A 92 8.39 5.69 13.70
CA ILE A 92 8.37 6.39 14.99
C ILE A 92 7.20 7.38 15.03
N GLY A 93 6.96 8.10 13.94
CA GLY A 93 5.89 9.09 13.82
C GLY A 93 4.49 8.50 13.93
N ILE A 94 4.28 7.28 13.41
CA ILE A 94 3.01 6.53 13.56
C ILE A 94 2.74 6.20 15.03
N PHE A 95 3.76 5.85 15.82
CA PHE A 95 3.59 5.44 17.21
C PHE A 95 3.47 6.61 18.19
N PHE A 96 4.15 7.73 17.91
CA PHE A 96 4.22 8.85 18.84
C PHE A 96 3.07 9.85 18.68
N PHE A 97 2.59 10.12 17.45
CA PHE A 97 1.58 11.16 17.22
C PHE A 97 0.75 11.02 15.91
N PRO A 98 -0.05 9.96 15.72
CA PRO A 98 -0.93 9.86 14.56
C PRO A 98 -2.04 10.95 14.63
N PRO A 99 -2.36 11.72 13.56
CA PRO A 99 -1.89 11.65 12.16
C PRO A 99 -0.69 12.56 11.80
N PHE A 100 -0.36 13.56 12.63
CA PHE A 100 0.67 14.56 12.28
C PHE A 100 2.09 13.98 12.25
N GLY A 101 2.37 12.96 13.06
CA GLY A 101 3.64 12.24 13.10
C GLY A 101 3.95 11.48 11.81
N ILE A 102 2.93 11.10 11.02
CA ILE A 102 3.11 10.48 9.70
C ILE A 102 3.69 11.50 8.70
N VAL A 103 3.32 12.78 8.85
CA VAL A 103 3.83 13.86 8.02
C VAL A 103 5.16 14.35 8.56
N ILE A 104 5.26 14.60 9.87
CA ILE A 104 6.43 15.24 10.48
C ILE A 104 7.61 14.27 10.60
N GLY A 105 7.34 12.99 10.90
CA GLY A 105 8.34 11.95 11.11
C GLY A 105 9.31 11.80 9.93
N PRO A 106 8.83 11.61 8.69
CA PRO A 106 9.69 11.52 7.51
C PRO A 106 10.56 12.75 7.21
N PHE A 107 10.22 13.93 7.71
CA PHE A 107 11.01 15.16 7.53
C PHE A 107 12.06 15.35 8.63
N LEU A 108 11.84 14.78 9.82
CA LEU A 108 12.77 14.85 10.95
C LEU A 108 13.80 13.72 10.96
N GLY A 109 13.54 12.60 10.27
CA GLY A 109 14.43 11.45 10.15
C GLY A 109 15.34 11.50 8.94
#